data_AF-A0A8T2EXM6-F1
#
_entry.id   AF-A0A8T2EXM6-F1
#
_cell.length_a   1.000
_cell.length_b   1.000
_cell.length_c   1.000
_cell.angle_alpha   90.00
_cell.angle_beta   90.00
_cell.angle_gamma   90.00
#
_symmetry.space_group_name_H-M   'P 1'
#
loop_
_entity.id
_entity.type
_entity.pdbx_description
1 polymer ?
#
loop_
_entity_poly.entity_id
_entity_poly.type
_entity_poly.pdbx_seq_one_letter_code
_entity_poly.pdbx_strand_id
1 'polypeptide(L)'
;MRTSNHLIGLVNFLTFLLSIPILGGGIWLSSRANSTDCLRFLQWPLIVIGISIMVVSLAGFAGACYRNKFLMWLYLVVMLLIIAALIGFIIFAYAVTDKGSGRTVLNRGYLDYYLEDYSGWLKDRVSDDSYWGKISSCLRDSGACRKIGRNFNGVPETADMFFLRRLSPVESGCCKPPTDCGFSYVNETGWDTRGGMTGPNQDCMVWSNDQSMLCYQCSSCKAGVLGSLKKSWRKVSVINIVVLIILVIFYVIAYAAYRNVKRIDNDEPAGEARMTKSHPSHFHL
;
A
#
# COMPACT_ATOMS: atom_id res chain seq x y z
N MET A 1 3.14 29.35 27.51
CA MET A 1 3.25 29.85 26.12
C MET A 1 4.48 29.33 25.37
N ARG A 2 5.69 29.33 25.96
CA ARG A 2 6.92 28.81 25.31
C ARG A 2 6.85 27.31 24.94
N THR A 3 6.23 26.49 25.78
CA THR A 3 6.05 25.04 25.57
C THR A 3 5.11 24.68 24.40
N SER A 4 4.07 25.47 24.14
CA SER A 4 3.12 25.20 23.03
C SER A 4 3.75 25.40 21.65
N ASN A 5 4.64 26.38 21.48
CA ASN A 5 5.31 26.61 20.20
C ASN A 5 6.34 25.50 19.90
N HIS A 6 7.04 25.01 20.93
CA HIS A 6 7.91 23.83 20.80
C HIS A 6 7.12 22.55 20.49
N LEU A 7 5.93 22.38 21.06
CA LEU A 7 5.07 21.23 20.79
C LEU A 7 4.58 21.23 19.33
N ILE A 8 4.15 22.37 18.81
CA ILE A 8 3.68 22.48 17.41
C ILE A 8 4.86 22.27 16.42
N GLY A 9 6.04 22.82 16.72
CA GLY A 9 7.25 22.56 15.93
C GLY A 9 7.64 21.08 15.92
N LEU A 10 7.57 20.41 17.08
CA LEU A 10 7.83 18.97 17.21
C LEU A 10 6.82 18.14 16.43
N VAL A 11 5.53 18.49 16.50
CA VAL A 11 4.44 17.80 15.77
C VAL A 11 4.62 17.93 14.26
N ASN A 12 4.97 19.11 13.75
CA ASN A 12 5.25 19.32 12.32
C ASN A 12 6.51 18.58 11.85
N PHE A 13 7.54 18.51 12.70
CA PHE A 13 8.73 17.72 12.41
C PHE A 13 8.43 16.21 12.37
N LEU A 14 7.61 15.71 13.31
CA LEU A 14 7.18 14.31 13.35
C LEU A 14 6.27 13.94 12.16
N THR A 15 5.36 14.84 11.74
CA THR A 15 4.55 14.63 10.52
C THR A 15 5.38 14.64 9.26
N PHE A 16 6.39 15.51 9.15
CA PHE A 16 7.37 15.43 8.08
C PHE A 16 8.11 14.09 8.08
N LEU A 17 8.59 13.63 9.24
CA LEU A 17 9.23 12.32 9.36
C LEU A 17 8.28 11.18 8.98
N LEU A 18 6.99 11.28 9.25
CA LEU A 18 5.96 10.30 8.85
C LEU A 18 5.67 10.31 7.34
N SER A 19 5.91 11.42 6.65
CA SER A 19 5.84 11.48 5.18
C SER A 19 6.94 10.65 4.52
N ILE A 20 8.10 10.47 5.18
CA ILE A 20 9.25 9.74 4.64
C ILE A 20 8.93 8.24 4.47
N PRO A 21 8.32 7.51 5.43
CA PRO A 21 7.84 6.14 5.22
C PRO A 21 6.76 6.00 4.16
N ILE A 22 5.94 7.03 3.92
CA ILE A 22 4.86 6.99 2.91
C ILE A 22 5.46 7.17 1.51
N LEU A 23 6.31 8.18 1.34
CA LEU A 23 7.09 8.40 0.11
C LEU A 23 8.05 7.24 -0.12
N GLY A 24 8.75 6.81 0.92
CA GLY A 24 9.62 5.65 0.95
C GLY A 24 8.85 4.36 0.67
N GLY A 25 7.60 4.22 1.11
CA GLY A 25 6.72 3.11 0.75
C GLY A 25 6.30 3.15 -0.72
N GLY A 26 5.99 4.34 -1.25
CA GLY A 26 5.71 4.54 -2.67
C GLY A 26 6.93 4.27 -3.57
N ILE A 27 8.12 4.69 -3.13
CA ILE A 27 9.41 4.47 -3.81
C ILE A 27 9.94 3.05 -3.59
N TRP A 28 9.70 2.42 -2.44
CA TRP A 28 10.06 1.04 -2.18
C TRP A 28 9.14 0.08 -2.94
N LEU A 29 7.87 0.46 -3.11
CA LEU A 29 6.97 -0.19 -4.07
C LEU A 29 7.49 -0.04 -5.50
N SER A 30 8.22 1.05 -5.82
CA SER A 30 8.89 1.24 -7.11
C SER A 30 10.24 0.50 -7.23
N SER A 31 10.94 0.23 -6.12
CA SER A 31 12.31 -0.33 -6.15
C SER A 31 12.40 -1.84 -5.85
N ARG A 32 11.53 -2.38 -4.99
CA ARG A 32 11.52 -3.83 -4.68
C ARG A 32 10.60 -4.62 -5.60
N ALA A 33 9.76 -3.92 -6.34
CA ALA A 33 9.22 -4.42 -7.59
C ALA A 33 9.98 -3.73 -8.73
N ASN A 34 11.04 -4.35 -9.25
CA ASN A 34 11.60 -3.98 -10.56
C ASN A 34 10.57 -4.07 -11.72
N SER A 35 9.31 -4.37 -11.40
CA SER A 35 8.14 -4.53 -12.27
C SER A 35 7.08 -3.44 -12.08
N THR A 36 7.28 -2.39 -11.26
CA THR A 36 6.28 -1.31 -11.07
C THR A 36 6.50 -0.06 -11.92
N ASP A 37 7.62 0.06 -12.65
CA ASP A 37 7.65 0.93 -13.85
C ASP A 37 6.57 0.50 -14.86
N CYS A 38 6.16 -0.77 -14.83
CA CYS A 38 5.12 -1.34 -15.70
C CYS A 38 3.70 -0.90 -15.34
N LEU A 39 3.48 -0.39 -14.12
CA LEU A 39 2.16 -0.07 -13.56
C LEU A 39 2.11 1.37 -13.03
N ARG A 40 2.63 2.31 -13.83
CA ARG A 40 2.64 3.77 -13.59
C ARG A 40 1.32 4.34 -13.07
N PHE A 41 0.20 3.75 -13.48
CA PHE A 41 -1.16 4.15 -13.12
C PHE A 41 -1.52 3.88 -11.63
N LEU A 42 -0.95 2.86 -10.98
CA LEU A 42 -1.16 2.62 -9.55
C LEU A 42 -0.19 3.40 -8.65
N GLN A 43 0.89 3.92 -9.22
CA GLN A 43 1.93 4.69 -8.51
C GLN A 43 1.52 6.16 -8.27
N TRP A 44 0.85 6.77 -9.24
CA TRP A 44 0.42 8.18 -9.18
C TRP A 44 -0.47 8.51 -7.97
N PRO A 45 -1.50 7.70 -7.62
CA PRO A 45 -2.32 7.96 -6.44
C PRO A 45 -1.50 8.03 -5.13
N LEU A 46 -0.49 7.18 -4.98
CA LEU A 46 0.38 7.16 -3.79
C LEU A 46 1.34 8.34 -3.73
N ILE A 47 1.90 8.74 -4.88
CA ILE A 47 2.78 9.92 -4.97
C ILE A 47 1.99 11.20 -4.67
N VAL A 48 0.77 11.32 -5.21
CA VAL A 48 -0.11 12.48 -4.96
C VAL A 48 -0.44 12.59 -3.48
N ILE A 49 -0.76 11.46 -2.82
CA ILE A 49 -0.99 11.44 -1.37
C ILE A 49 0.28 11.86 -0.61
N GLY A 50 1.45 11.31 -0.94
CA GLY A 50 2.72 11.69 -0.29
C GLY A 50 3.07 13.17 -0.44
N ILE A 51 2.89 13.73 -1.64
CA ILE A 51 3.12 15.16 -1.90
C ILE A 51 2.15 16.03 -1.10
N SER A 52 0.87 15.64 -1.03
CA SER A 52 -0.13 16.41 -0.27
C SER A 52 0.21 16.49 1.22
N ILE A 53 0.71 15.39 1.83
CA ILE A 53 1.17 15.37 3.23
C ILE A 53 2.42 16.26 3.43
N MET A 54 3.32 16.28 2.45
CA MET A 54 4.54 17.11 2.50
C MET A 54 4.21 18.60 2.45
N VAL A 55 3.27 19.02 1.59
CA VAL A 55 2.80 20.41 1.50
C VAL A 55 2.14 20.87 2.80
N VAL A 56 1.38 19.98 3.46
CA VAL A 56 0.70 20.33 4.72
C VAL A 56 1.64 20.38 5.90
N SER A 57 2.68 19.54 5.92
CA SER A 57 3.75 19.63 6.93
C SER A 57 4.47 20.99 6.88
N LEU A 58 4.71 21.52 5.67
CA LEU A 58 5.28 22.86 5.46
C LEU A 58 4.33 23.98 5.89
N ALA A 59 3.04 23.87 5.56
CA ALA A 59 2.03 24.83 5.96
C ALA A 59 1.81 24.87 7.48
N GLY A 60 1.91 23.72 8.16
CA GLY A 60 1.85 23.63 9.63
C GLY A 60 2.99 24.38 10.32
N PHE A 61 4.18 24.39 9.71
CA PHE A 61 5.34 25.14 10.22
C PHE A 61 5.11 26.66 10.14
N ALA A 62 4.51 27.15 9.05
CA ALA A 62 4.12 28.55 8.90
C ALA A 62 2.96 28.94 9.86
N GLY A 63 2.01 28.03 10.10
CA GLY A 63 0.89 28.19 11.04
C GLY A 63 1.32 28.57 12.46
N ALA A 64 2.40 27.96 12.94
CA ALA A 64 2.92 28.15 14.30
C ALA A 64 3.58 29.51 14.53
N CYS A 65 4.18 30.10 13.48
CA CYS A 65 4.96 31.34 13.60
C CYS A 65 4.10 32.60 13.60
N TYR A 66 2.95 32.60 12.92
CA TYR A 66 2.21 33.83 12.65
C TYR A 66 1.04 34.12 13.60
N ARG A 67 0.73 33.23 14.56
CA ARG A 67 -0.37 33.37 15.55
C ARG A 67 -1.68 33.91 14.94
N ASN A 68 -1.94 33.59 13.67
CA ASN A 68 -3.05 34.13 12.90
C ASN A 68 -4.20 33.11 12.93
N LYS A 69 -5.36 33.53 13.42
CA LYS A 69 -6.57 32.70 13.51
C LYS A 69 -6.98 32.11 12.17
N PHE A 70 -6.85 32.89 11.09
CA PHE A 70 -7.18 32.45 9.74
C PHE A 70 -6.28 31.30 9.29
N LEU A 71 -4.98 31.39 9.59
CA LEU A 71 -3.99 30.37 9.23
C LEU A 71 -4.20 29.08 10.03
N MET A 72 -4.55 29.18 11.32
CA MET A 72 -4.90 28.03 12.16
C MET A 72 -6.22 27.37 11.74
N TRP A 73 -7.22 28.16 11.34
CA TRP A 73 -8.47 27.63 10.80
C TRP A 73 -8.24 26.92 9.46
N LEU A 74 -7.50 27.54 8.54
CA LEU A 74 -7.12 26.94 7.27
C LEU A 74 -6.37 25.62 7.47
N TYR A 75 -5.42 25.59 8.42
CA TYR A 75 -4.70 24.36 8.78
C TYR A 75 -5.64 23.23 9.21
N LEU A 76 -6.62 23.51 10.07
CA LEU A 76 -7.61 22.51 10.50
C LEU A 76 -8.46 21.99 9.34
N VAL A 77 -8.93 22.87 8.46
CA VAL A 77 -9.70 22.47 7.27
C VAL A 77 -8.88 21.56 6.36
N VAL A 78 -7.63 21.93 6.09
CA VAL A 78 -6.73 21.15 5.23
C VAL A 78 -6.39 19.80 5.86
N MET A 79 -6.11 19.75 7.17
CA MET A 79 -5.90 18.49 7.90
C MET A 79 -7.13 17.56 7.84
N LEU A 80 -8.33 18.12 7.98
CA LEU A 80 -9.58 17.33 7.86
C LEU A 80 -9.73 16.73 6.46
N LEU A 81 -9.46 17.50 5.41
CA LEU A 81 -9.50 17.02 4.03
C LEU A 81 -8.50 15.89 3.79
N ILE A 82 -7.29 15.97 4.35
CA ILE A 82 -6.30 14.88 4.27
C ILE A 82 -6.82 13.63 4.98
N ILE A 83 -7.32 13.75 6.22
CA ILE A 83 -7.86 12.60 6.96
C ILE A 83 -8.98 11.93 6.16
N ALA A 84 -9.91 12.71 5.59
CA ALA A 84 -10.98 12.19 4.74
C ALA A 84 -10.43 11.49 3.49
N ALA A 85 -9.43 12.06 2.82
CA ALA A 85 -8.79 11.45 1.65
C ALA A 85 -8.08 10.14 1.99
N LEU A 86 -7.38 10.07 3.14
CA LEU A 86 -6.71 8.84 3.59
C LEU A 86 -7.71 7.74 3.94
N ILE A 87 -8.83 8.08 4.60
CA ILE A 87 -9.92 7.14 4.86
C ILE A 87 -10.51 6.63 3.55
N GLY A 88 -10.79 7.54 2.60
CA GLY A 88 -11.28 7.18 1.27
C GLY A 88 -10.33 6.24 0.53
N PHE A 89 -9.03 6.51 0.59
CA PHE A 89 -8.01 5.63 0.01
C PHE A 89 -7.98 4.25 0.68
N ILE A 90 -8.09 4.17 2.00
CA ILE A 90 -8.16 2.88 2.73
C ILE A 90 -9.37 2.08 2.26
N ILE A 91 -10.56 2.70 2.22
CA ILE A 91 -11.79 2.05 1.76
C ILE A 91 -11.63 1.56 0.32
N PHE A 92 -11.13 2.43 -0.57
CA PHE A 92 -10.89 2.07 -1.96
C PHE A 92 -9.89 0.91 -2.08
N ALA A 93 -8.78 0.96 -1.35
CA ALA A 93 -7.76 -0.07 -1.38
C ALA A 93 -8.31 -1.44 -0.94
N TYR A 94 -9.13 -1.50 0.11
CA TYR A 94 -9.78 -2.74 0.51
C TYR A 94 -10.85 -3.18 -0.50
N ALA A 95 -11.67 -2.26 -1.01
CA ALA A 95 -12.71 -2.58 -1.99
C ALA A 95 -12.14 -3.21 -3.27
N VAL A 96 -11.05 -2.65 -3.81
CA VAL A 96 -10.40 -3.19 -5.02
C VAL A 96 -9.52 -4.42 -4.78
N THR A 97 -9.21 -4.73 -3.51
CA THR A 97 -8.38 -5.89 -3.14
C THR A 97 -9.12 -6.96 -2.36
N ASP A 98 -10.44 -6.86 -2.19
CA ASP A 98 -11.23 -7.80 -1.37
C ASP A 98 -11.19 -9.21 -1.98
N LYS A 99 -11.42 -9.34 -3.28
CA LYS A 99 -11.56 -10.62 -3.97
C LYS A 99 -10.23 -11.18 -4.51
N GLY A 100 -10.19 -12.49 -4.66
CA GLY A 100 -9.06 -13.24 -5.20
C GLY A 100 -7.93 -13.54 -4.22
N SER A 101 -7.56 -14.81 -4.15
CA SER A 101 -6.36 -15.30 -3.46
C SER A 101 -5.81 -16.45 -4.28
N GLY A 102 -4.49 -16.62 -4.31
CA GLY A 102 -3.92 -17.80 -4.94
C GLY A 102 -4.43 -19.08 -4.28
N ARG A 103 -4.64 -20.13 -5.07
CA ARG A 103 -5.05 -21.46 -4.63
C ARG A 103 -3.85 -22.22 -4.10
N THR A 104 -4.02 -22.91 -2.97
CA THR A 104 -3.00 -23.81 -2.43
C THR A 104 -3.00 -25.10 -3.25
N VAL A 105 -1.82 -25.58 -3.62
CA VAL A 105 -1.65 -26.83 -4.33
C VAL A 105 -0.98 -27.83 -3.39
N LEU A 106 -1.43 -29.09 -3.43
CA LEU A 106 -0.87 -30.16 -2.60
C LEU A 106 0.65 -30.30 -2.84
N ASN A 107 1.42 -30.42 -1.76
CA ASN A 107 2.88 -30.57 -1.78
C ASN A 107 3.64 -29.40 -2.44
N ARG A 108 3.03 -28.20 -2.52
CA ARG A 108 3.69 -26.99 -3.02
C ARG A 108 3.77 -25.90 -1.94
N GLY A 109 4.91 -25.23 -1.86
CA GLY A 109 5.14 -24.06 -1.00
C GLY A 109 4.64 -22.74 -1.61
N TYR A 110 4.33 -22.75 -2.91
CA TYR A 110 3.78 -21.63 -3.66
C TYR A 110 2.28 -21.79 -3.93
N LEU A 111 1.67 -20.71 -4.39
CA LEU A 111 0.25 -20.65 -4.77
C LEU A 111 0.11 -20.60 -6.29
N ASP A 112 -0.99 -21.15 -6.80
CA ASP A 112 -1.40 -20.96 -8.19
C ASP A 112 -2.44 -19.85 -8.29
N TYR A 113 -2.33 -19.03 -9.32
CA TYR A 113 -3.18 -17.85 -9.49
C TYR A 113 -4.04 -18.04 -10.73
N TYR A 114 -5.35 -17.91 -10.55
CA TYR A 114 -6.34 -18.03 -11.62
C TYR A 114 -7.11 -16.72 -11.72
N LEU A 115 -7.31 -16.23 -12.94
CA LEU A 115 -7.93 -14.93 -13.16
C LEU A 115 -9.42 -14.91 -12.75
N GLU A 116 -10.07 -16.08 -12.75
CA GLU A 116 -11.45 -16.27 -12.30
C GLU A 116 -11.67 -15.97 -10.81
N ASP A 117 -10.65 -16.17 -9.96
CA ASP A 117 -10.74 -15.88 -8.52
C ASP A 117 -10.79 -14.37 -8.24
N TYR A 118 -10.36 -13.56 -9.21
CA TYR A 118 -10.37 -12.11 -9.12
C TYR A 118 -11.61 -11.52 -9.80
N SER A 119 -12.12 -10.41 -9.27
CA SER A 119 -13.25 -9.67 -9.81
C SER A 119 -13.15 -8.18 -9.51
N GLY A 120 -13.98 -7.40 -10.20
CA GLY A 120 -14.06 -5.94 -10.05
C GLY A 120 -13.07 -5.18 -10.95
N TRP A 121 -13.08 -3.87 -10.79
CA TRP A 121 -12.40 -2.93 -11.68
C TRP A 121 -10.91 -3.20 -11.90
N LEU A 122 -10.20 -3.68 -10.87
CA LEU A 122 -8.77 -3.96 -10.98
C LEU A 122 -8.48 -5.14 -11.91
N LYS A 123 -9.33 -6.18 -11.87
CA LYS A 123 -9.25 -7.31 -12.80
C LYS A 123 -9.46 -6.84 -14.22
N ASP A 124 -10.54 -6.11 -14.47
CA ASP A 124 -10.93 -5.62 -15.79
C ASP A 124 -9.82 -4.78 -16.42
N ARG A 125 -9.17 -3.95 -15.59
CA ARG A 125 -8.07 -3.09 -16.04
C ARG A 125 -6.79 -3.86 -16.39
N VAL A 126 -6.50 -4.95 -15.70
CA VAL A 126 -5.33 -5.81 -16.00
C VAL A 126 -5.63 -6.78 -17.14
N SER A 127 -6.90 -7.17 -17.32
CA SER A 127 -7.31 -8.06 -18.42
C SER A 127 -7.38 -7.37 -19.77
N ASP A 128 -7.59 -6.05 -19.81
CA ASP A 128 -7.59 -5.24 -21.04
C ASP A 128 -6.27 -5.38 -21.81
N ASP A 129 -6.35 -5.76 -23.09
CA ASP A 129 -5.18 -6.11 -23.88
C ASP A 129 -4.28 -4.91 -24.20
N SER A 130 -4.83 -3.70 -24.30
CA SER A 130 -4.04 -2.49 -24.55
C SER A 130 -3.17 -2.13 -23.34
N TYR A 131 -3.73 -2.30 -22.13
CA TYR A 131 -2.96 -2.12 -20.89
C TYR A 131 -2.03 -3.30 -20.63
N TRP A 132 -2.49 -4.53 -20.87
CA TRP A 132 -1.69 -5.73 -20.66
C TRP A 132 -0.46 -5.78 -21.56
N GLY A 133 -0.55 -5.32 -22.81
CA GLY A 133 0.60 -5.24 -23.70
C GLY A 133 1.77 -4.44 -23.10
N LYS A 134 1.47 -3.32 -22.43
CA LYS A 134 2.49 -2.50 -21.73
C LYS A 134 3.01 -3.15 -20.46
N ILE A 135 2.14 -3.84 -19.73
CA ILE A 135 2.48 -4.52 -18.48
C ILE A 135 3.39 -5.71 -18.76
N SER A 136 2.98 -6.59 -19.68
CA SER A 136 3.71 -7.80 -20.07
C SER A 136 5.06 -7.48 -20.71
N SER A 137 5.14 -6.48 -21.59
CA SER A 137 6.42 -6.05 -22.19
C SER A 137 7.41 -5.62 -21.12
N CYS A 138 6.95 -4.80 -20.17
CA CYS A 138 7.80 -4.33 -19.09
C CYS A 138 8.14 -5.44 -18.08
N LEU A 139 7.23 -6.40 -17.80
CA LEU A 139 7.55 -7.58 -16.98
C LEU A 139 8.65 -8.42 -17.61
N ARG A 140 8.62 -8.60 -18.93
CA ARG A 140 9.66 -9.28 -19.69
C ARG A 140 10.99 -8.53 -19.61
N ASP A 141 10.99 -7.23 -19.88
CA ASP A 141 12.19 -6.40 -19.88
C ASP A 141 12.83 -6.29 -18.49
N SER A 142 12.01 -6.27 -17.43
CA SER A 142 12.48 -6.26 -16.03
C SER A 142 13.25 -7.53 -15.62
N GLY A 143 13.17 -8.59 -16.42
CA GLY A 143 13.75 -9.89 -16.12
C GLY A 143 13.14 -10.54 -14.88
N ALA A 144 11.85 -10.31 -14.62
CA ALA A 144 11.16 -10.84 -13.43
C ALA A 144 11.31 -12.37 -13.32
N CYS A 145 11.20 -13.09 -14.45
CA CYS A 145 11.36 -14.54 -14.50
C CYS A 145 12.82 -14.99 -14.51
N ARG A 146 13.75 -14.19 -15.02
CA ARG A 146 15.18 -14.54 -14.98
C ARG A 146 15.73 -14.64 -13.56
N LYS A 147 15.09 -13.99 -12.59
CA LYS A 147 15.43 -14.03 -11.16
C LYS A 147 14.96 -15.30 -10.45
N ILE A 148 14.12 -16.12 -11.09
CA ILE A 148 13.62 -17.37 -10.49
C ILE A 148 14.72 -18.44 -10.46
N GLY A 149 15.53 -18.49 -11.52
CA GLY A 149 16.62 -19.43 -11.71
C GLY A 149 17.67 -19.28 -10.61
N ARG A 150 18.03 -20.39 -9.97
CA ARG A 150 19.05 -20.43 -8.93
C ARG A 150 19.98 -21.60 -9.20
N ASN A 151 21.23 -21.28 -9.51
CA ASN A 151 22.26 -22.30 -9.57
C ASN A 151 22.81 -22.52 -8.15
N PHE A 152 22.67 -23.75 -7.65
CA PHE A 152 23.30 -24.18 -6.41
C PHE A 152 24.59 -24.93 -6.79
N ASN A 153 25.75 -24.28 -6.58
CA ASN A 153 27.07 -24.89 -6.84
C ASN A 153 27.23 -25.47 -8.27
N GLY A 154 26.63 -24.83 -9.27
CA GLY A 154 26.70 -25.27 -10.67
C GLY A 154 25.75 -26.42 -11.04
N VAL A 155 24.89 -26.86 -10.12
CA VAL A 155 23.89 -27.92 -10.34
C VAL A 155 22.49 -27.29 -10.44
N PRO A 156 21.64 -27.74 -11.39
CA PRO A 156 20.24 -27.31 -11.45
C PRO A 156 19.45 -27.66 -10.18
N GLU A 157 18.55 -26.78 -9.77
CA GLU A 157 17.64 -27.02 -8.63
C GLU A 157 16.77 -28.25 -8.90
N THR A 158 16.66 -29.16 -7.92
CA THR A 158 15.81 -30.35 -8.04
C THR A 158 14.32 -29.98 -7.95
N ALA A 159 13.46 -30.82 -8.53
CA ALA A 159 12.01 -30.60 -8.53
C ALA A 159 11.46 -30.40 -7.11
N ASP A 160 11.84 -31.24 -6.15
CA ASP A 160 11.35 -31.16 -4.76
C ASP A 160 11.73 -29.83 -4.08
N MET A 161 12.96 -29.34 -4.30
CA MET A 161 13.40 -28.06 -3.77
C MET A 161 12.60 -26.91 -4.37
N PHE A 162 12.40 -26.93 -5.69
CA PHE A 162 11.59 -25.93 -6.40
C PHE A 162 10.14 -25.93 -5.89
N PHE A 163 9.57 -27.12 -5.62
CA PHE A 163 8.19 -27.28 -5.18
C PHE A 163 7.95 -26.76 -3.77
N LEU A 164 8.92 -26.86 -2.87
CA LEU A 164 8.81 -26.34 -1.51
C LEU A 164 9.13 -24.83 -1.42
N ARG A 165 9.57 -24.21 -2.52
CA ARG A 165 9.97 -22.81 -2.54
C ARG A 165 8.78 -21.86 -2.40
N ARG A 166 9.03 -20.72 -1.73
CA ARG A 166 8.12 -19.58 -1.68
C ARG A 166 8.33 -18.68 -2.89
N LEU A 167 7.50 -18.83 -3.91
CA LEU A 167 7.48 -17.93 -5.06
C LEU A 167 6.61 -16.70 -4.79
N SER A 168 6.99 -15.56 -5.36
CA SER A 168 6.11 -14.40 -5.45
C SER A 168 4.92 -14.68 -6.38
N PRO A 169 3.82 -13.91 -6.26
CA PRO A 169 2.66 -14.07 -7.15
C PRO A 169 3.01 -13.96 -8.65
N VAL A 170 3.95 -13.07 -9.00
CA VAL A 170 4.41 -12.91 -10.38
C VAL A 170 5.28 -14.08 -10.83
N GLU A 171 6.21 -14.55 -9.99
CA GLU A 171 7.05 -15.72 -10.33
C GLU A 171 6.18 -16.97 -10.57
N SER A 172 5.20 -17.19 -9.70
CA SER A 172 4.30 -18.36 -9.80
C SER A 172 3.27 -18.25 -10.93
N GLY A 173 2.83 -17.05 -11.30
CA GLY A 173 1.83 -16.85 -12.37
C GLY A 173 2.42 -16.68 -13.78
N CYS A 174 3.63 -16.13 -13.91
CA CYS A 174 4.22 -15.77 -15.20
C CYS A 174 5.40 -16.66 -15.63
N CYS A 175 6.14 -17.22 -14.68
CA CYS A 175 7.43 -17.87 -14.95
C CYS A 175 7.39 -19.39 -14.90
N LYS A 176 6.23 -19.96 -14.55
CA LYS A 176 5.96 -21.39 -14.60
C LYS A 176 4.56 -21.63 -15.21
N PRO A 177 4.31 -22.80 -15.78
CA PRO A 177 2.98 -23.20 -16.19
C PRO A 177 2.07 -23.43 -14.96
N PRO A 178 0.75 -23.33 -15.13
CA PRO A 178 -0.22 -23.79 -14.15
C PRO A 178 -0.04 -25.28 -13.77
N THR A 179 -0.27 -25.64 -12.51
CA THR A 179 -0.01 -27.02 -12.05
C THR A 179 -1.00 -28.04 -12.64
N ASP A 180 -2.20 -27.60 -13.01
CA ASP A 180 -3.24 -28.40 -13.67
C ASP A 180 -2.88 -28.80 -15.11
N CYS A 181 -1.85 -28.19 -15.72
CA CYS A 181 -1.32 -28.62 -17.01
C CYS A 181 -0.61 -30.00 -16.96
N GLY A 182 -0.15 -30.42 -15.78
CA GLY A 182 0.52 -31.71 -15.59
C GLY A 182 1.90 -31.83 -16.26
N PHE A 183 2.54 -30.71 -16.61
CA PHE A 183 3.88 -30.71 -17.20
C PHE A 183 4.94 -31.19 -16.22
N SER A 184 5.97 -31.86 -16.74
CA SER A 184 7.09 -32.35 -15.93
C SER A 184 8.17 -31.29 -15.79
N TYR A 185 8.66 -31.12 -14.56
CA TYR A 185 9.72 -30.16 -14.26
C TYR A 185 11.03 -30.59 -14.93
N VAL A 186 11.67 -29.67 -15.66
CA VAL A 186 13.03 -29.85 -16.21
C VAL A 186 13.98 -28.85 -15.57
N ASN A 187 13.62 -27.57 -15.60
CA ASN A 187 14.30 -26.49 -14.89
C ASN A 187 13.27 -25.42 -14.46
N GLU A 188 13.72 -24.33 -13.86
CA GLU A 188 12.84 -23.35 -13.21
C GLU A 188 11.87 -22.65 -14.17
N THR A 189 12.23 -22.52 -15.45
CA THR A 189 11.41 -21.89 -16.50
C THR A 189 11.14 -22.82 -17.69
N GLY A 190 11.54 -24.09 -17.57
CA GLY A 190 11.57 -25.07 -18.64
C GLY A 190 10.85 -26.32 -18.19
N TRP A 191 9.81 -26.68 -18.95
CA TRP A 191 8.90 -27.76 -18.59
C TRP A 191 8.68 -28.67 -19.79
N ASP A 192 8.67 -29.98 -19.55
CA ASP A 192 8.36 -30.95 -20.60
C ASP A 192 6.85 -31.08 -20.76
N THR A 193 6.37 -30.67 -21.93
CA THR A 193 4.95 -30.63 -22.30
C THR A 193 4.44 -31.96 -22.85
N ARG A 194 5.33 -32.92 -23.17
CA ARG A 194 4.95 -34.20 -23.80
C ARG A 194 4.07 -35.10 -22.92
N GLY A 195 4.09 -34.88 -21.61
CA GLY A 195 3.29 -35.64 -20.65
C GLY A 195 1.99 -34.99 -20.19
N GLY A 196 1.69 -33.74 -20.60
CA GLY A 196 0.57 -32.97 -20.05
C GLY A 196 -0.41 -32.46 -21.11
N MET A 197 -1.64 -32.97 -21.08
CA MET A 197 -2.83 -32.34 -21.68
C MET A 197 -4.07 -32.82 -20.92
N THR A 198 -4.06 -32.73 -19.60
CA THR A 198 -5.13 -33.26 -18.74
C THR A 198 -6.03 -32.20 -18.11
N GLY A 199 -5.80 -30.90 -18.38
CA GLY A 199 -6.57 -29.80 -17.81
C GLY A 199 -7.36 -28.99 -18.85
N PRO A 200 -8.56 -28.46 -18.51
CA PRO A 200 -9.33 -27.56 -19.36
C PRO A 200 -8.72 -26.14 -19.46
N ASN A 201 -7.59 -25.90 -18.79
CA ASN A 201 -6.99 -24.58 -18.68
C ASN A 201 -6.32 -24.15 -19.98
N GLN A 202 -6.84 -23.09 -20.58
CA GLN A 202 -6.34 -22.55 -21.85
C GLN A 202 -4.89 -22.07 -21.75
N ASP A 203 -4.42 -21.70 -20.56
CA ASP A 203 -3.04 -21.26 -20.33
C ASP A 203 -2.02 -22.37 -20.62
N CYS A 204 -2.42 -23.65 -20.56
CA CYS A 204 -1.55 -24.78 -20.91
C CYS A 204 -1.17 -24.79 -22.40
N MET A 205 -2.03 -24.26 -23.28
CA MET A 205 -1.74 -24.13 -24.71
C MET A 205 -0.94 -22.88 -25.05
N VAL A 206 -0.99 -21.87 -24.17
CA VAL A 206 -0.31 -20.58 -24.35
C VAL A 206 1.12 -20.62 -23.81
N TRP A 207 1.40 -21.50 -22.84
CA TRP A 207 2.72 -21.68 -22.26
C TRP A 207 3.80 -21.97 -23.32
N SER A 208 4.94 -21.28 -23.21
CA SER A 208 6.13 -21.51 -24.03
C SER A 208 7.40 -21.57 -23.17
N ASN A 209 8.35 -22.44 -23.52
CA ASN A 209 9.67 -22.48 -22.88
C ASN A 209 10.63 -21.39 -23.42
N ASP A 210 10.20 -20.60 -24.42
CA ASP A 210 10.95 -19.44 -24.89
C ASP A 210 10.95 -18.36 -23.79
N GLN A 211 12.14 -17.94 -23.38
CA GLN A 211 12.36 -16.92 -22.34
C GLN A 211 11.72 -15.57 -22.68
N SER A 212 11.50 -15.29 -23.96
CA SER A 212 10.86 -14.06 -24.44
C SER A 212 9.32 -14.13 -24.42
N MET A 213 8.73 -15.31 -24.21
CA MET A 213 7.28 -15.53 -24.26
C MET A 213 6.73 -16.07 -22.93
N LEU A 214 7.34 -17.12 -22.36
CA LEU A 214 6.93 -17.77 -21.11
C LEU A 214 5.39 -17.86 -20.97
N CYS A 215 4.84 -17.53 -19.79
CA CYS A 215 3.40 -17.37 -19.59
C CYS A 215 2.98 -15.88 -19.62
N TYR A 216 3.72 -14.97 -20.28
CA TYR A 216 3.39 -13.54 -20.27
C TYR A 216 2.04 -13.22 -20.91
N GLN A 217 1.48 -14.11 -21.73
CA GLN A 217 0.14 -13.97 -22.30
C GLN A 217 -0.95 -14.77 -21.55
N CYS A 218 -0.57 -15.55 -20.55
CA CYS A 218 -1.51 -16.38 -19.79
C CYS A 218 -2.41 -15.56 -18.86
N SER A 219 -3.61 -16.07 -18.60
CA SER A 219 -4.50 -15.55 -17.57
C SER A 219 -3.91 -15.68 -16.16
N SER A 220 -3.14 -16.74 -15.90
CA SER A 220 -2.39 -16.94 -14.66
C SER A 220 -1.35 -15.87 -14.40
N CYS A 221 -0.73 -15.31 -15.45
CA CYS A 221 0.22 -14.21 -15.28
C CYS A 221 -0.50 -12.90 -14.92
N LYS A 222 -1.63 -12.61 -15.59
CA LYS A 222 -2.53 -11.51 -15.22
C LYS A 222 -2.97 -11.63 -13.75
N ALA A 223 -3.36 -12.84 -13.33
CA ALA A 223 -3.73 -13.14 -11.95
C ALA A 223 -2.58 -13.02 -10.94
N GLY A 224 -1.36 -13.43 -11.33
CA GLY A 224 -0.14 -13.26 -10.53
C GLY A 224 0.20 -11.78 -10.31
N VAL A 225 0.02 -10.93 -11.32
CA VAL A 225 0.15 -9.48 -11.19
C VAL A 225 -0.90 -8.93 -10.21
N LEU A 226 -2.17 -9.33 -10.33
CA LEU A 226 -3.24 -8.93 -9.40
C LEU A 226 -2.94 -9.36 -7.96
N GLY A 227 -2.43 -10.58 -7.75
CA GLY A 227 -2.00 -11.08 -6.44
C GLY A 227 -0.85 -10.26 -5.84
N SER A 228 0.12 -9.87 -6.67
CA SER A 228 1.23 -9.00 -6.26
C SER A 228 0.74 -7.61 -5.85
N LEU A 229 -0.16 -7.02 -6.65
CA LEU A 229 -0.76 -5.72 -6.35
C LEU A 229 -1.55 -5.76 -5.06
N LYS A 230 -2.42 -6.76 -4.87
CA LYS A 230 -3.17 -6.97 -3.62
C LYS A 230 -2.26 -7.04 -2.40
N LYS A 231 -1.19 -7.83 -2.45
CA LYS A 231 -0.22 -7.96 -1.33
C LYS A 231 0.44 -6.62 -1.01
N SER A 232 0.84 -5.87 -2.03
CA SER A 232 1.48 -4.57 -1.87
C SER A 232 0.52 -3.50 -1.35
N TRP A 233 -0.69 -3.42 -1.89
CA TRP A 233 -1.73 -2.50 -1.47
C TRP A 233 -2.14 -2.73 -0.02
N ARG A 234 -2.24 -4.00 0.41
CA ARG A 234 -2.51 -4.31 1.82
C ARG A 234 -1.40 -3.82 2.75
N LYS A 235 -0.13 -3.97 2.37
CA LYS A 235 1.01 -3.43 3.15
C LYS A 235 0.94 -1.91 3.27
N VAL A 236 0.69 -1.23 2.14
CA VAL A 236 0.56 0.23 2.09
C VAL A 236 -0.64 0.70 2.92
N SER A 237 -1.78 0.01 2.83
CA SER A 237 -2.97 0.32 3.63
C SER A 237 -2.70 0.18 5.13
N VAL A 238 -1.96 -0.85 5.56
CA VAL A 238 -1.56 -1.02 6.96
C VAL A 238 -0.69 0.14 7.43
N ILE A 239 0.31 0.55 6.64
CA ILE A 239 1.14 1.72 6.95
C ILE A 239 0.27 2.99 7.03
N ASN A 240 -0.68 3.15 6.10
CA ASN A 240 -1.57 4.29 6.06
C ASN A 240 -2.51 4.37 7.29
N ILE A 241 -2.98 3.23 7.80
CA ILE A 241 -3.79 3.17 9.03
C ILE A 241 -3.00 3.74 10.23
N VAL A 242 -1.71 3.38 10.35
CA VAL A 242 -0.86 3.90 11.43
C VAL A 242 -0.69 5.42 11.31
N VAL A 243 -0.46 5.93 10.10
CA VAL A 243 -0.36 7.37 9.81
C VAL A 243 -1.67 8.09 10.14
N LEU A 244 -2.81 7.51 9.76
CA LEU A 244 -4.13 8.06 10.04
C LEU A 244 -4.35 8.27 11.54
N ILE A 245 -4.02 7.27 12.37
CA ILE A 245 -4.16 7.36 13.83
C ILE A 245 -3.35 8.54 14.37
N ILE A 246 -2.11 8.69 13.91
CA ILE A 246 -1.22 9.78 14.35
C ILE A 246 -1.78 11.15 13.91
N LEU A 247 -2.25 11.27 12.67
CA LEU A 247 -2.85 12.50 12.16
C LEU A 247 -4.12 12.88 12.93
N VAL A 248 -4.95 11.92 13.32
CA VAL A 248 -6.14 12.17 14.15
C VAL A 248 -5.75 12.71 15.53
N ILE A 249 -4.72 12.16 16.16
CA ILE A 249 -4.20 12.67 17.45
C ILE A 249 -3.75 14.13 17.28
N PHE A 250 -2.98 14.44 16.24
CA PHE A 250 -2.53 15.80 15.98
C PHE A 250 -3.67 16.76 15.65
N TYR A 251 -4.69 16.29 14.92
CA TYR A 251 -5.90 17.07 14.66
C TYR A 251 -6.62 17.45 15.95
N VAL A 252 -6.77 16.51 16.90
CA VAL A 252 -7.39 16.79 18.20
C VAL A 252 -6.59 17.83 19.00
N ILE A 253 -5.25 17.71 19.03
CA ILE A 253 -4.38 18.68 19.72
C ILE A 253 -4.47 20.07 19.06
N ALA A 254 -4.41 20.14 17.74
CA ALA A 254 -4.51 21.40 17.00
C ALA A 254 -5.88 22.05 17.18
N TYR A 255 -6.95 21.25 17.19
CA TYR A 255 -8.31 21.73 17.43
C TYR A 255 -8.48 22.26 18.86
N ALA A 256 -7.92 21.56 19.86
CA ALA A 256 -7.91 22.03 21.25
C ALA A 256 -7.15 23.36 21.39
N ALA A 257 -5.99 23.49 20.73
CA ALA A 257 -5.22 24.74 20.71
C ALA A 257 -6.00 25.88 20.05
N TYR A 258 -6.63 25.64 18.90
CA TYR A 258 -7.48 26.60 18.21
C TYR A 258 -8.67 27.04 19.08
N ARG A 259 -9.35 26.11 19.75
CA ARG A 259 -10.46 26.40 20.67
C ARG A 259 -10.03 27.26 21.84
N ASN A 260 -8.84 27.01 22.40
CA ASN A 260 -8.31 27.82 23.50
C ASN A 260 -8.00 29.26 23.06
N VAL A 261 -7.39 29.46 21.88
CA VAL A 261 -7.19 30.80 21.32
C VAL A 261 -8.52 31.51 21.08
N LYS A 262 -9.50 30.81 20.48
CA LYS A 262 -10.84 31.38 20.24
C LYS A 262 -11.54 31.79 21.55
N ARG A 263 -11.39 31.04 22.64
CA ARG A 263 -11.97 31.39 23.94
C ARG A 263 -11.33 32.61 24.57
N ILE A 264 -10.00 32.76 24.47
CA ILE A 264 -9.29 33.94 24.98
C ILE A 264 -9.76 35.21 24.26
N ASP A 265 -10.02 35.15 22.96
CA ASP A 265 -10.49 36.30 22.19
C ASP A 265 -11.97 36.64 22.37
N ASN A 266 -12.76 35.71 22.91
CA ASN A 266 -14.20 35.91 23.13
C ASN A 266 -14.52 36.38 24.56
N ASP A 267 -13.51 36.65 25.40
CA ASP A 267 -13.66 37.03 26.82
C ASP A 267 -14.61 36.12 27.62
N GLU A 268 -14.73 34.83 27.25
CA GLU A 268 -15.49 33.87 28.05
C GLU A 268 -14.70 33.55 29.32
N PRO A 269 -15.24 33.77 30.53
CA PRO A 269 -14.52 33.51 31.76
C PRO A 269 -14.16 32.02 31.83
N ALA A 270 -12.85 31.73 31.90
CA ALA A 270 -12.35 30.42 32.22
C ALA A 270 -13.04 29.99 33.51
N GLY A 271 -13.91 28.96 33.43
CA GLY A 271 -14.86 28.60 34.46
C GLY A 271 -14.29 28.83 35.86
N GLU A 272 -14.88 29.79 36.58
CA GLU A 272 -14.55 30.03 37.96
C GLU A 272 -14.59 28.69 38.68
N ALA A 273 -13.44 28.25 39.19
CA ALA A 273 -13.42 27.24 40.23
C ALA A 273 -14.17 27.87 41.41
N ARG A 274 -15.46 27.58 41.51
CA ARG A 274 -16.36 28.08 42.54
C ARG A 274 -15.97 27.46 43.88
N MET A 275 -14.89 27.96 44.49
CA MET A 275 -14.62 27.73 45.90
C MET A 275 -15.54 28.65 46.71
N THR A 276 -16.71 28.15 47.09
CA THR A 276 -17.49 28.74 48.17
C THR A 276 -16.71 28.55 49.48
N LYS A 277 -15.98 29.59 49.91
CA LYS A 277 -15.57 29.71 51.32
C LYS A 277 -16.82 30.05 52.13
N SER A 278 -17.35 29.07 52.85
CA SER A 278 -18.31 29.32 53.93
C SER A 278 -17.59 30.11 55.02
N HIS A 279 -17.96 31.37 55.20
CA HIS A 279 -17.51 32.19 56.33
C HIS A 279 -18.45 31.89 57.51
N PRO A 280 -17.97 31.34 58.64
CA PRO A 280 -18.81 31.17 59.82
C PRO A 280 -19.01 32.54 60.48
N SER A 281 -20.26 32.97 60.62
CA SER A 281 -20.63 34.16 61.39
C SER A 281 -20.36 33.93 62.86
N HIS A 282 -19.56 34.80 63.47
CA HIS A 282 -19.33 34.84 64.91
C HIS A 282 -20.66 35.16 65.62
N PHE A 283 -21.14 34.24 66.46
CA PHE A 283 -22.19 34.53 67.42
C PHE A 283 -21.65 35.52 68.47
N HIS A 284 -22.34 36.64 68.66
CA HIS A 284 -22.20 37.47 69.87
C HIS A 284 -23.36 37.13 70.80
N LEU A 285 -23.00 36.94 72.08
CA LEU A 285 -23.89 36.68 73.23
C LEU A 285 -24.97 37.76 73.40
#